data_AF-X1EJ40-F1
#
_entry.id   AF-X1EJ40-F1
#
_cell.length_a   1.000
_cell.length_b   1.000
_cell.length_c   1.000
_cell.angle_alpha   90.00
_cell.angle_beta   90.00
_cell.angle_gamma   90.00
#
_symmetry.space_group_name_H-M   'P 1'
#
loop_
_entity.id
_entity.type
_entity.pdbx_description
1 polymer ?
#
loop_
_entity_poly.entity_id
_entity_poly.type
_entity_poly.pdbx_seq_one_letter_code
_entity_poly.pdbx_strand_id
1 'polypeptide(L)'
;MTDQTQATLTQKTIGAYKLVIGRGDREILRRLAGRIAELAARPIEDEKRDLWYRHNALEATRPLIFCDPENGWNEIITDAQIECRGQLAREWEMTLRKEIFWGESMGDDRVTEPYFEIPYVYVESDWGMQEIKIGGENG
;
A
#
# COMPACT_ATOMS: atom_id res chain seq x y z
N MET A 1 -6.03 17.10 -7.58
CA MET A 1 -6.12 17.29 -6.12
C MET A 1 -5.13 16.33 -5.51
N THR A 2 -4.15 16.88 -4.80
CA THR A 2 -2.99 16.20 -4.23
C THR A 2 -3.45 15.37 -3.02
N ASP A 3 -3.67 14.08 -3.21
CA ASP A 3 -4.02 13.17 -2.12
C ASP A 3 -2.72 12.56 -1.57
N GLN A 4 -1.99 13.36 -0.78
CA GLN A 4 -0.89 12.87 0.04
C GLN A 4 -1.47 12.54 1.42
N THR A 5 -1.51 11.26 1.77
CA THR A 5 -1.92 10.82 3.10
C THR A 5 -0.71 10.92 4.02
N GLN A 6 -0.76 11.82 5.01
CA GLN A 6 0.21 11.86 6.10
C GLN A 6 0.25 10.50 6.81
N ALA A 7 1.40 10.16 7.42
CA ALA A 7 1.59 8.98 8.28
C ALA A 7 0.83 9.06 9.62
N THR A 8 -0.38 9.59 9.60
CA THR A 8 -1.40 9.42 10.64
C THR A 8 -2.29 8.28 10.18
N LEU A 9 -2.76 7.44 11.11
CA LEU A 9 -3.84 6.47 10.87
C LEU A 9 -5.08 7.25 10.41
N THR A 10 -5.14 7.54 9.12
CA THR A 10 -6.15 8.40 8.52
C THR A 10 -7.39 7.53 8.43
N GLN A 11 -8.22 7.60 9.47
CA GLN A 11 -9.56 7.04 9.44
C GLN A 11 -10.33 7.74 8.32
N LYS A 12 -10.63 6.98 7.25
CA LYS A 12 -11.37 7.47 6.11
C LYS A 12 -12.75 6.83 6.12
N THR A 13 -13.78 7.64 6.28
CA THR A 13 -15.15 7.18 6.04
C THR A 13 -15.30 6.90 4.56
N ILE A 14 -15.62 5.65 4.21
CA ILE A 14 -15.80 5.19 2.84
C ILE A 14 -17.23 4.66 2.67
N GLY A 15 -17.93 5.14 1.65
CA GLY A 15 -19.24 4.60 1.29
C GLY A 15 -19.10 3.16 0.81
N ALA A 16 -19.95 2.25 1.30
CA ALA A 16 -19.87 0.81 1.00
C ALA A 16 -19.83 0.49 -0.50
N TYR A 17 -20.49 1.29 -1.34
CA TYR A 17 -20.47 1.14 -2.81
C TYR A 17 -19.06 1.28 -3.42
N LYS A 18 -18.14 1.99 -2.77
CA LYS A 18 -16.75 2.18 -3.21
C LYS A 18 -15.86 0.98 -2.88
N LEU A 19 -16.31 0.10 -1.98
CA LEU A 19 -15.64 -1.14 -1.59
C LEU A 19 -15.98 -2.30 -2.54
N VAL A 20 -16.92 -2.10 -3.47
CA VAL A 20 -17.34 -3.14 -4.41
C VAL A 20 -16.26 -3.35 -5.47
N ILE A 21 -15.72 -4.57 -5.53
CA ILE A 21 -14.75 -4.98 -6.55
C ILE A 21 -15.46 -5.84 -7.60
N GLY A 22 -15.57 -5.29 -8.81
CA GLY A 22 -16.19 -5.96 -9.96
C GLY A 22 -15.37 -7.13 -10.50
N ARG A 23 -15.98 -7.94 -11.39
CA ARG A 23 -15.30 -9.13 -11.95
C ARG A 23 -14.01 -8.78 -12.71
N GLY A 24 -14.05 -7.77 -13.57
CA GLY A 24 -12.87 -7.34 -14.36
C GLY A 24 -11.73 -6.86 -13.46
N ASP A 25 -12.04 -6.04 -12.46
CA ASP A 25 -11.07 -5.57 -11.47
C ASP A 25 -10.41 -6.75 -10.72
N ARG A 26 -11.19 -7.77 -10.33
CA ARG A 26 -10.63 -8.99 -9.68
C ARG A 26 -9.64 -9.73 -10.57
N GLU A 27 -9.90 -9.80 -11.88
CA GLU A 27 -9.02 -10.46 -12.84
C GLU A 27 -7.69 -9.69 -12.97
N ILE A 28 -7.75 -8.35 -13.04
CA ILE A 28 -6.57 -7.47 -13.05
C ILE A 28 -5.75 -7.64 -11.76
N LEU A 29 -6.39 -7.49 -10.60
CA LEU A 29 -5.73 -7.58 -9.30
C LEU A 29 -5.08 -8.96 -9.08
N ARG A 30 -5.75 -10.04 -9.48
CA ARG A 30 -5.19 -11.40 -9.38
C ARG A 30 -3.95 -11.57 -10.25
N ARG A 31 -3.96 -11.01 -11.47
CA ARG A 31 -2.79 -11.04 -12.37
C ARG A 31 -1.60 -10.30 -11.76
N LEU A 32 -1.82 -9.11 -11.21
CA LEU A 32 -0.77 -8.32 -10.57
C LEU A 32 -0.23 -9.01 -9.30
N ALA A 33 -1.11 -9.53 -8.45
CA ALA A 33 -0.71 -10.28 -7.27
C ALA A 33 0.08 -11.55 -7.61
N GLY A 34 -0.32 -12.26 -8.69
CA GLY A 34 0.45 -13.40 -9.21
C GLY A 34 1.87 -13.01 -9.61
N ARG A 35 2.03 -11.83 -10.24
CA ARG A 35 3.35 -11.32 -10.60
C ARG A 35 4.23 -11.03 -9.37
N ILE A 36 3.65 -10.42 -8.33
CA ILE A 36 4.37 -10.18 -7.07
C ILE A 36 4.78 -11.51 -6.43
N ALA A 37 3.90 -12.52 -6.43
CA ALA A 37 4.24 -13.84 -5.90
C ALA A 37 5.43 -14.48 -6.63
N GLU A 38 5.52 -14.33 -7.96
CA GLU A 38 6.68 -14.78 -8.73
C GLU A 38 7.96 -14.03 -8.35
N LEU A 39 7.88 -12.70 -8.19
CA LEU A 39 9.02 -11.87 -7.81
C LEU A 39 9.52 -12.16 -6.40
N ALA A 40 8.60 -12.33 -5.45
CA ALA A 40 8.86 -12.65 -4.06
C ALA A 40 9.47 -14.05 -3.88
N ALA A 41 9.20 -14.98 -4.80
CA ALA A 41 9.74 -16.33 -4.76
C ALA A 41 11.16 -16.46 -5.34
N ARG A 42 11.79 -15.36 -5.78
CA ARG A 42 13.15 -15.40 -6.32
C ARG A 42 14.18 -15.58 -5.20
N PRO A 43 15.25 -16.38 -5.40
CA PRO A 43 16.30 -16.56 -4.38
C PRO A 43 16.96 -15.26 -3.89
N ILE A 44 17.04 -14.24 -4.76
CA ILE A 44 17.60 -12.94 -4.40
C ILE A 44 16.82 -12.23 -3.28
N GLU A 45 15.53 -12.52 -3.11
CA GLU A 45 14.73 -11.91 -2.04
C GLU A 45 15.12 -12.48 -0.66
N ASP A 46 15.54 -13.76 -0.60
CA ASP A 46 16.12 -14.35 0.61
C ASP A 46 17.50 -13.76 0.92
N GLU A 47 18.32 -13.54 -0.12
CA GLU A 47 19.64 -12.89 0.03
C GLU A 47 19.50 -11.44 0.55
N LYS A 48 18.55 -10.67 0.00
CA LYS A 48 18.24 -9.31 0.47
C LYS A 48 17.76 -9.34 1.93
N ARG A 49 16.90 -10.28 2.29
CA ARG A 49 16.40 -10.43 3.66
C ARG A 49 17.51 -10.73 4.65
N ASP A 50 18.42 -11.63 4.32
CA ASP A 50 19.62 -11.91 5.13
C ASP A 50 20.51 -10.67 5.28
N LEU A 51 20.74 -9.92 4.20
CA LEU A 51 21.48 -8.66 4.25
C LEU A 51 20.83 -7.65 5.21
N TRP A 52 19.51 -7.51 5.17
CA TRP A 52 18.78 -6.65 6.11
C TRP A 52 18.89 -7.13 7.56
N TYR A 53 18.80 -8.44 7.82
CA TYR A 53 18.99 -8.97 9.17
C TYR A 53 20.40 -8.69 9.70
N ARG A 54 21.44 -8.92 8.88
CA ARG A 54 22.83 -8.62 9.26
C ARG A 54 23.08 -7.14 9.46
N HIS A 55 22.52 -6.29 8.60
CA HIS A 55 22.55 -4.84 8.78
C HIS A 55 21.98 -4.43 10.14
N ASN A 56 20.81 -4.96 10.50
CA ASN A 56 20.15 -4.69 11.78
C ASN A 56 20.91 -5.29 12.98
N ALA A 57 21.71 -6.34 12.77
CA ALA A 57 22.62 -6.91 13.76
C ALA A 57 23.96 -6.15 13.87
N LEU A 58 24.13 -5.04 13.12
CA LEU A 58 25.36 -4.24 13.06
C LEU A 58 26.58 -5.01 12.51
N GLU A 59 26.34 -6.03 11.69
CA GLU A 59 27.39 -6.79 11.04
C GLU A 59 27.90 -6.07 9.77
N ALA A 60 29.21 -6.17 9.53
CA ALA A 60 29.82 -5.58 8.35
C ALA A 60 29.40 -6.35 7.07
N THR A 61 28.67 -5.67 6.19
CA THR A 61 28.23 -6.16 4.88
C THR A 61 28.47 -5.09 3.82
N ARG A 62 28.09 -5.34 2.55
CA ARG A 62 28.02 -4.25 1.57
C ARG A 62 26.93 -3.25 1.99
N PRO A 63 27.00 -1.97 1.56
CA PRO A 63 25.90 -1.04 1.79
C PRO A 63 24.59 -1.57 1.21
N LEU A 64 23.49 -1.40 1.95
CA LEU A 64 22.14 -1.64 1.46
C LEU A 64 21.56 -0.32 0.93
N ILE A 65 20.84 -0.41 -0.17
CA ILE A 65 20.17 0.72 -0.82
C ILE A 65 18.67 0.50 -0.72
N PHE A 66 17.96 1.53 -0.26
CA PHE A 66 16.50 1.58 -0.26
C PHE A 66 16.05 2.82 -1.01
N CYS A 67 15.18 2.65 -1.99
CA CYS A 67 14.68 3.73 -2.82
C CYS A 67 13.16 3.85 -2.68
N ASP A 68 12.68 4.98 -2.14
CA ASP A 68 11.25 5.33 -2.17
C ASP A 68 11.04 6.62 -2.97
N PRO A 69 10.38 6.54 -4.14
CA PRO A 69 9.96 7.70 -4.91
C PRO A 69 9.03 8.67 -4.19
N GLU A 70 8.40 8.26 -3.08
CA GLU A 70 7.42 9.05 -2.32
C GLU A 70 6.34 9.68 -3.24
N ASN A 71 6.40 10.99 -3.47
CA ASN A 71 5.44 11.70 -4.32
C ASN A 71 5.65 11.45 -5.83
N GLY A 72 6.84 11.01 -6.22
CA GLY A 72 7.21 10.67 -7.60
C GLY A 72 6.52 9.42 -8.13
N TRP A 73 5.81 8.66 -7.30
CA TRP A 73 5.06 7.47 -7.74
C TRP A 73 4.06 7.78 -8.86
N ASN A 74 3.48 8.98 -8.89
CA ASN A 74 2.50 9.39 -9.91
C ASN A 74 3.15 9.64 -11.28
N GLU A 75 4.48 9.81 -11.34
CA GLU A 75 5.25 9.95 -12.57
C GLU A 75 5.68 8.59 -13.14
N ILE A 76 5.83 7.59 -12.26
CA ILE A 76 6.23 6.22 -12.60
C ILE A 76 5.01 5.38 -12.98
N ILE A 77 3.99 5.41 -12.13
CA ILE A 77 2.71 4.73 -12.32
C ILE A 77 1.65 5.80 -12.53
N THR A 78 1.39 6.09 -13.79
CA THR A 78 0.43 7.11 -14.22
C THR A 78 -1.00 6.58 -14.17
N ASP A 79 -1.98 7.50 -14.05
CA ASP A 79 -3.40 7.15 -14.06
C ASP A 79 -3.85 6.39 -15.32
N ALA A 80 -3.19 6.67 -16.46
CA ALA A 80 -3.44 5.99 -17.73
C ALA A 80 -3.04 4.49 -17.72
N GLN A 81 -2.18 4.08 -16.79
CA GLN A 81 -1.80 2.67 -16.61
C GLN A 81 -2.78 1.91 -15.69
N ILE A 82 -3.69 2.60 -15.00
CA ILE A 82 -4.65 1.98 -14.08
C ILE A 82 -5.85 1.43 -14.86
N GLU A 83 -5.99 0.11 -14.86
CA GLU A 83 -7.01 -0.63 -15.61
C GLU A 83 -8.32 -0.80 -14.82
N CYS A 84 -8.25 -0.86 -13.48
CA CYS A 84 -9.39 -1.05 -12.61
C CYS A 84 -10.35 0.15 -12.65
N ARG A 85 -11.64 -0.13 -12.45
CA ARG A 85 -12.70 0.88 -12.46
C ARG A 85 -13.22 1.21 -11.07
N GLY A 86 -13.37 0.20 -10.19
CA GLY A 86 -13.82 0.40 -8.82
C GLY A 86 -12.82 1.21 -8.00
N GLN A 87 -13.29 2.10 -7.12
CA GLN A 87 -12.41 2.99 -6.37
C GLN A 87 -11.38 2.23 -5.52
N LEU A 88 -11.83 1.28 -4.68
CA LEU A 88 -10.92 0.45 -3.89
C LEU A 88 -9.97 -0.36 -4.78
N ALA A 89 -10.47 -0.88 -5.90
CA ALA A 89 -9.67 -1.68 -6.83
C ALA A 89 -8.55 -0.86 -7.49
N ARG A 90 -8.80 0.40 -7.83
CA ARG A 90 -7.77 1.32 -8.36
C ARG A 90 -6.69 1.61 -7.32
N GLU A 91 -7.09 1.83 -6.07
CA GLU A 91 -6.16 2.04 -4.94
C GLU A 91 -5.26 0.80 -4.76
N TRP A 92 -5.84 -0.40 -4.77
CA TRP A 92 -5.08 -1.65 -4.67
C TRP A 92 -4.21 -1.93 -5.90
N GLU A 93 -4.70 -1.63 -7.10
CA GLU A 93 -3.90 -1.76 -8.33
C GLU A 93 -2.67 -0.87 -8.28
N MET A 94 -2.82 0.39 -7.84
CA MET A 94 -1.70 1.30 -7.63
C MET A 94 -0.67 0.69 -6.67
N THR A 95 -1.10 0.17 -5.51
CA THR A 95 -0.20 -0.52 -4.57
C THR A 95 0.54 -1.68 -5.23
N LEU A 96 -0.18 -2.59 -5.90
CA LEU A 96 0.42 -3.77 -6.52
C LEU A 96 1.40 -3.39 -7.65
N ARG A 97 1.11 -2.33 -8.42
CA ARG A 97 2.01 -1.84 -9.48
C ARG A 97 3.30 -1.25 -8.90
N LYS A 98 3.24 -0.54 -7.77
CA LYS A 98 4.44 -0.07 -7.06
C LYS A 98 5.30 -1.24 -6.58
N GLU A 99 4.67 -2.27 -5.99
CA GLU A 99 5.36 -3.50 -5.58
C GLU A 99 6.09 -4.18 -6.73
N ILE A 100 5.44 -4.29 -7.89
CA ILE A 100 6.06 -4.84 -9.10
C ILE A 100 7.22 -3.95 -9.56
N PHE A 101 7.07 -2.63 -9.56
CA PHE A 101 8.13 -1.72 -9.96
C PHE A 101 9.37 -1.83 -9.06
N TRP A 102 9.17 -1.92 -7.73
CA TRP A 102 10.25 -2.21 -6.79
C TRP A 102 10.95 -3.53 -7.12
N GLY A 103 10.18 -4.61 -7.29
CA GLY A 103 10.74 -5.94 -7.57
C GLY A 103 11.44 -6.10 -8.92
N GLU A 104 11.09 -5.28 -9.92
CA GLU A 104 11.57 -5.45 -11.30
C GLU A 104 12.53 -4.37 -11.79
N SER A 105 12.31 -3.11 -11.39
CA SER A 105 12.90 -1.95 -12.07
C SER A 105 13.70 -1.05 -11.15
N MET A 106 13.38 -1.00 -9.86
CA MET A 106 14.04 -0.07 -8.92
C MET A 106 15.53 -0.38 -8.75
N GLY A 107 15.89 -1.67 -8.72
CA GLY A 107 17.28 -2.11 -8.55
C GLY A 107 17.83 -1.85 -7.15
N ASP A 108 16.97 -1.74 -6.14
CA ASP A 108 17.33 -1.56 -4.74
C ASP A 108 17.30 -2.88 -3.96
N ASP A 109 17.64 -2.79 -2.67
CA ASP A 109 17.69 -3.92 -1.74
C ASP A 109 16.35 -4.12 -1.00
N ARG A 110 15.28 -3.44 -1.40
CA ARG A 110 13.95 -3.71 -0.85
C ARG A 110 13.55 -5.15 -1.18
N VAL A 111 13.10 -5.87 -0.15
CA VAL A 111 12.61 -7.25 -0.27
C VAL A 111 11.19 -7.20 -0.82
N THR A 112 10.94 -7.95 -1.89
CA THR A 112 9.57 -8.18 -2.39
C THR A 112 8.95 -9.33 -1.59
N GLU A 113 7.82 -9.09 -0.94
CA GLU A 113 7.19 -10.08 -0.05
C GLU A 113 5.88 -10.64 -0.62
N PRO A 114 5.53 -11.91 -0.32
CA PRO A 114 4.30 -12.54 -0.81
C PRO A 114 3.08 -12.17 0.06
N TYR A 115 3.03 -10.94 0.56
CA TYR A 115 1.96 -10.45 1.43
C TYR A 115 1.25 -9.26 0.80
N PHE A 116 -0.06 -9.18 1.05
CA PHE A 116 -0.88 -8.04 0.66
C PHE A 116 -1.69 -7.60 1.87
N GLU A 117 -1.34 -6.45 2.42
CA GLU A 117 -1.98 -5.91 3.61
C GLU A 117 -3.33 -5.26 3.27
N ILE A 118 -4.36 -5.64 4.02
CA ILE A 118 -5.71 -5.13 3.84
C ILE A 118 -6.07 -4.28 5.07
N PRO A 119 -6.47 -3.01 4.89
CA PRO A 119 -6.93 -2.19 5.99
C PRO A 119 -8.15 -2.79 6.71
N TYR A 120 -8.18 -2.66 8.03
CA TYR A 120 -9.33 -3.03 8.82
C TYR A 120 -10.51 -2.08 8.57
N VAL A 121 -11.70 -2.64 8.35
CA VAL A 121 -12.95 -1.89 8.17
C VAL A 121 -13.88 -2.22 9.33
N TYR A 122 -14.39 -1.18 9.98
CA TYR A 122 -15.40 -1.30 11.02
C TYR A 122 -16.54 -0.33 10.78
N VAL A 123 -17.68 -0.66 11.39
CA VAL A 123 -18.80 0.25 11.58
C VAL A 123 -18.90 0.48 13.07
N GLU A 124 -18.87 1.74 13.49
CA GLU A 124 -19.18 2.09 14.86
C GLU A 124 -20.70 1.93 15.05
N SER A 125 -21.09 1.02 15.93
CA SER A 125 -22.44 1.03 16.49
C SER A 125 -22.50 2.14 17.53
N ASP A 126 -23.56 2.96 17.53
CA ASP A 126 -23.80 4.03 18.52
C ASP A 126 -23.98 3.49 19.95
N TRP A 127 -22.91 2.97 20.54
CA TRP A 127 -22.91 2.36 21.86
C TRP A 127 -22.01 3.17 22.77
N GLY A 128 -22.62 4.04 23.58
CA GLY A 128 -21.91 4.97 24.45
C GLY A 128 -22.80 6.11 24.95
N MET A 129 -22.23 6.98 25.77
CA MET A 129 -22.88 8.20 26.23
C MET A 129 -22.88 9.23 25.09
N GLN A 130 -24.05 9.77 24.78
CA GLN A 130 -24.22 10.86 23.82
C GLN A 130 -23.93 12.19 24.53
N GLU A 131 -22.84 12.87 24.16
CA GLU A 131 -22.49 14.16 24.74
C GLU A 131 -23.27 15.29 24.04
N ILE A 132 -24.00 16.09 24.82
CA ILE A 132 -24.52 17.37 24.36
C ILE A 132 -23.56 18.45 24.84
N LYS A 133 -22.77 19.02 23.93
CA LYS A 133 -21.91 20.17 24.24
C LYS A 133 -22.75 21.45 24.22
N ILE A 134 -22.96 22.04 25.40
CA ILE A 134 -23.57 23.37 25.54
C ILE A 134 -22.44 24.36 25.82
N GLY A 135 -22.12 25.19 24.84
CA GLY A 135 -21.15 26.29 24.97
C GLY A 135 -21.78 27.52 25.64
N GLY A 136 -20.96 28.33 26.32
CA GLY A 136 -21.39 29.64 26.82
C GLY A 136 -21.45 30.68 25.69
N GLU A 137 -22.41 31.60 25.74
CA GLU A 137 -22.73 32.55 24.65
C GLU A 137 -21.60 33.54 24.26
N ASN A 138 -20.45 33.56 24.97
CA ASN A 138 -19.40 34.58 24.83
C ASN A 138 -17.98 33.99 24.62
N GLY A 139 -17.84 32.93 23.82
CA GLY A 139 -16.55 32.34 23.44
C GLY A 139 -16.18 32.63 21.99
#